data_AF-A0A090DYV3-F1
#
_entry.id   AF-A0A090DYV3-F1
#
_cell.length_a   1.000
_cell.length_b   1.000
_cell.length_c   1.000
_cell.angle_alpha   90.00
_cell.angle_beta   90.00
_cell.angle_gamma   90.00
#
_symmetry.space_group_name_H-M   'P 1'
#
loop_
_entity.id
_entity.type
_entity.pdbx_description
1 polymer ?
#
loop_
_entity_poly.entity_id
_entity_poly.type
_entity_poly.pdbx_seq_one_letter_code
_entity_poly.pdbx_strand_id
1 'polypeptide(L)'
;MEEPKIGQIIDIAKLDVPFEGNKYLLLRRLEPKGFAWFLDNGGSEVPTGIVRDTIALAFQEGFSKFKMNSFRPVLSGFRYLLPERDEHGERATFSEMCRSYASSNGIYFDEALGHNCYVQNASLEALNLFRNFKKAGRLETPLKK
;
A
#
# COMPACT_ATOMS: atom_id res chain seq x y z
N MET A 1 6.91 -13.71 -13.00
CA MET A 1 7.29 -12.61 -12.10
C MET A 1 6.30 -11.47 -12.30
N GLU A 2 5.11 -11.54 -11.69
CA GLU A 2 4.24 -10.38 -11.50
C GLU A 2 4.73 -9.62 -10.26
N GLU A 3 5.89 -9.03 -10.47
CA GLU A 3 6.41 -7.94 -9.68
C GLU A 3 5.39 -6.78 -9.72
N PRO A 4 5.11 -6.07 -8.61
CA PRO A 4 4.15 -4.97 -8.60
C PRO A 4 4.39 -4.01 -9.77
N LYS A 5 3.35 -3.64 -10.50
CA LYS A 5 3.53 -2.86 -11.73
C LYS A 5 4.15 -1.50 -11.41
N ILE A 6 4.97 -0.98 -12.33
CA ILE A 6 5.47 0.40 -12.20
C ILE A 6 4.27 1.34 -12.12
N GLY A 7 4.32 2.25 -11.15
CA GLY A 7 3.24 3.16 -10.82
C GLY A 7 2.23 2.58 -9.83
N GLN A 8 2.23 1.29 -9.50
CA GLN A 8 1.25 0.72 -8.57
C GLN A 8 1.40 1.28 -7.14
N ILE A 9 0.27 1.49 -6.46
CA ILE A 9 0.24 1.77 -5.01
C ILE A 9 0.57 0.48 -4.25
N ILE A 10 1.67 0.50 -3.51
CA ILE A 10 2.18 -0.61 -2.71
C ILE A 10 1.55 -0.59 -1.32
N ASP A 11 1.67 0.54 -0.62
CA ASP A 11 1.12 0.71 0.73
C ASP A 11 0.66 2.16 0.95
N ILE A 12 -0.07 2.39 2.04
CA ILE A 12 -0.63 3.70 2.40
C ILE A 12 -0.29 4.02 3.84
N ALA A 13 0.06 5.28 4.09
CA ALA A 13 0.16 5.83 5.43
C ALA A 13 -0.73 7.06 5.58
N LYS A 14 -1.05 7.39 6.81
CA LYS A 14 -1.83 8.55 7.21
C LYS A 14 -0.93 9.52 7.97
N LEU A 15 -1.11 10.79 7.70
CA LEU A 15 -0.51 11.90 8.44
C LEU A 15 -1.63 12.70 9.11
N ASP A 16 -1.36 13.15 10.33
CA ASP A 16 -2.11 14.21 10.97
C ASP A 16 -1.33 15.52 10.81
N VAL A 17 -1.83 16.38 9.92
CA VAL A 17 -1.19 17.67 9.62
C VAL A 17 -1.93 18.74 10.40
N PRO A 18 -1.25 19.48 11.29
CA PRO A 18 -1.87 20.56 12.05
C PRO A 18 -2.61 21.53 11.13
N PHE A 19 -3.84 21.91 11.50
CA PHE A 19 -4.72 22.83 10.76
C PHE A 19 -5.24 22.36 9.39
N GLU A 20 -4.63 21.35 8.77
CA GLU A 20 -5.08 20.76 7.50
C GLU A 20 -5.84 19.45 7.67
N GLY A 21 -5.72 18.82 8.85
CA GLY A 21 -6.35 17.55 9.18
C GLY A 21 -5.61 16.35 8.60
N ASN A 22 -6.37 15.27 8.39
CA ASN A 22 -5.82 14.00 7.95
C ASN A 22 -5.46 14.02 6.46
N LYS A 23 -4.20 13.68 6.15
CA LYS A 23 -3.71 13.47 4.79
C LYS A 23 -3.24 12.02 4.61
N TYR A 24 -3.21 11.55 3.38
CA TYR A 24 -2.66 10.23 3.05
C TYR A 24 -1.35 10.37 2.30
N LEU A 25 -0.43 9.46 2.61
CA LEU A 25 0.77 9.18 1.84
C LEU A 25 0.57 7.87 1.09
N LEU A 26 0.93 7.87 -0.19
CA LEU A 26 0.86 6.71 -1.07
C LEU A 26 2.28 6.27 -1.38
N LEU A 27 2.63 5.05 -0.99
CA LEU A 27 3.89 4.44 -1.38
C LEU A 27 3.69 3.82 -2.76
N ARG A 28 4.36 4.35 -3.77
CA ARG A 28 4.31 3.80 -5.14
C ARG A 28 5.63 3.17 -5.54
N ARG A 29 5.54 2.16 -6.40
CA ARG A 29 6.71 1.63 -7.10
C ARG A 29 7.04 2.51 -8.30
N LEU A 30 8.26 3.03 -8.37
CA LEU A 30 8.75 3.84 -9.50
C LEU A 30 9.51 2.99 -10.52
N GLU A 31 10.28 2.03 -10.03
CA GLU A 31 11.19 1.20 -10.81
C GLU A 31 11.20 -0.22 -10.23
N PRO A 32 11.81 -1.21 -10.91
CA PRO A 32 11.96 -2.56 -10.35
C PRO A 32 12.56 -2.58 -8.94
N LYS A 33 13.36 -1.58 -8.56
CA LYS A 33 13.87 -1.45 -7.20
C LYS A 33 13.51 -0.14 -6.51
N GLY A 34 12.76 0.77 -7.14
CA GLY A 34 12.50 2.09 -6.57
C GLY A 34 11.12 2.20 -5.94
N PHE A 35 11.04 2.64 -4.68
CA PHE A 35 9.80 2.98 -3.98
C PHE A 35 9.83 4.43 -3.50
N ALA A 36 8.73 5.15 -3.67
CA ALA A 36 8.63 6.56 -3.27
C ALA A 36 7.30 6.92 -2.64
N TRP A 37 7.36 7.84 -1.67
CA TRP A 37 6.16 8.37 -1.01
C TRP A 37 5.63 9.60 -1.75
N PHE A 38 4.32 9.61 -1.99
CA PHE A 38 3.58 10.73 -2.55
C PHE A 38 2.52 11.19 -1.58
N LEU A 39 2.36 12.50 -1.40
CA LEU A 39 1.27 13.09 -0.62
C LEU A 39 0.02 13.18 -1.50
N ASP A 40 -1.08 12.57 -1.06
CA ASP A 40 -2.38 12.68 -1.73
C ASP A 40 -3.07 13.98 -1.31
N ASN A 41 -3.13 14.93 -2.23
CA ASN A 41 -3.83 16.20 -2.06
C ASN A 41 -5.14 16.20 -2.88
N GLY A 42 -6.10 15.40 -2.42
CA GLY A 42 -7.43 15.35 -3.03
C GLY A 42 -7.46 14.81 -4.46
N GLY A 43 -6.60 13.84 -4.78
CA GLY A 43 -6.51 13.26 -6.12
C GLY A 43 -5.28 13.68 -6.92
N SER A 44 -4.58 14.73 -6.48
CA SER A 44 -3.27 15.11 -7.00
C SER A 44 -2.17 14.58 -6.08
N GLU A 45 -1.16 13.94 -6.66
CA GLU A 45 -0.08 13.31 -5.91
C GLU A 45 1.19 14.14 -5.99
N VAL A 46 1.68 14.59 -4.84
CA VAL A 46 2.89 15.43 -4.75
C VAL A 46 4.05 14.57 -4.25
N PRO A 47 5.16 14.46 -5.01
CA PRO A 47 6.33 13.72 -4.55
C PRO A 47 6.89 14.30 -3.25
N THR A 48 7.14 13.45 -2.26
CA THR A 48 7.74 13.90 -0.98
C THR A 48 9.26 14.00 -1.05
N GLY A 49 9.88 13.55 -2.14
CA GLY A 49 11.33 13.43 -2.30
C GLY A 49 11.96 12.23 -1.59
N ILE A 50 11.17 11.40 -0.89
CA ILE A 50 11.64 10.12 -0.35
C ILE A 50 11.62 9.08 -1.47
N VAL A 51 12.79 8.53 -1.80
CA VAL A 51 12.95 7.42 -2.74
C VAL A 51 13.91 6.40 -2.12
N ARG A 52 13.52 5.13 -2.05
CA ARG A 52 14.31 4.05 -1.44
C ARG A 52 14.19 2.74 -2.18
N ASP A 53 15.18 1.89 -1.97
CA ASP A 53 15.33 0.64 -2.72
C ASP A 53 14.41 -0.49 -2.24
N THR A 54 13.87 -0.36 -1.03
CA THR A 54 12.99 -1.35 -0.41
C THR A 54 11.84 -0.68 0.32
N ILE A 55 10.74 -1.41 0.45
CA ILE A 55 9.56 -0.98 1.22
C ILE A 55 9.96 -0.66 2.67
N ALA A 56 10.78 -1.52 3.29
CA ALA A 56 11.24 -1.33 4.68
C ALA A 56 12.01 -0.01 4.87
N LEU A 57 12.95 0.30 3.96
CA LEU A 57 13.71 1.55 4.01
C LEU A 57 12.81 2.76 3.73
N ALA A 58 11.86 2.65 2.80
CA ALA A 58 10.89 3.71 2.53
C ALA A 58 10.02 4.00 3.77
N PHE A 59 9.60 2.98 4.51
CA PHE A 59 8.88 3.15 5.77
C PHE A 59 9.76 3.80 6.83
N GLN A 60 10.97 3.31 7.03
CA GLN A 60 11.90 3.86 8.03
C GLN A 60 12.13 5.37 7.81
N GLU A 61 12.37 5.78 6.56
CA GLU A 61 12.54 7.19 6.25
C GLU A 61 11.23 7.99 6.36
N GLY A 62 10.09 7.40 5.98
CA GLY A 62 8.78 8.01 6.18
C GLY A 62 8.51 8.31 7.67
N PHE A 63 8.72 7.33 8.55
CA PHE A 63 8.63 7.51 10.00
C PHE A 63 9.57 8.60 10.50
N SER A 64 10.82 8.64 10.01
CA SER A 64 11.79 9.64 10.42
C SER A 64 11.42 11.05 9.96
N LYS A 65 10.99 11.21 8.70
CA LYS A 65 10.67 12.51 8.09
C LYS A 65 9.39 13.10 8.64
N PHE A 66 8.37 12.27 8.85
CA PHE A 66 7.03 12.69 9.25
C PHE A 66 6.73 12.42 10.73
N LYS A 67 7.77 12.27 11.57
CA LYS A 67 7.65 11.96 12.99
C LYS A 67 6.72 12.92 13.74
N MET A 68 6.73 14.20 13.37
CA MET A 68 5.91 15.24 14.00
C MET A 68 4.45 15.29 13.49
N ASN A 69 4.13 14.53 12.45
CA ASN A 69 2.81 14.48 11.82
C ASN A 69 2.07 13.16 12.09
N SER A 70 2.41 12.47 13.20
CA SER A 70 1.76 11.21 13.60
C SER A 70 1.68 10.19 12.47
N PHE A 71 2.78 10.00 11.72
CA PHE A 71 2.84 9.04 10.62
C PHE A 71 2.37 7.66 11.08
N ARG A 72 1.30 7.16 10.46
CA ARG A 72 0.69 5.88 10.80
C ARG A 72 0.38 5.08 9.54
N PRO A 73 0.97 3.89 9.34
CA PRO A 73 0.56 3.02 8.25
C PRO A 73 -0.91 2.64 8.37
N VAL A 74 -1.63 2.58 7.25
CA VAL A 74 -3.01 2.09 7.21
C VAL A 74 -2.98 0.57 7.35
N LEU A 75 -3.89 0.03 8.18
CA LEU A 75 -3.98 -1.42 8.38
C LEU A 75 -4.73 -2.07 7.23
N SER A 76 -3.98 -2.62 6.28
CA SER A 76 -4.49 -3.34 5.10
C SER A 76 -4.83 -4.81 5.38
N GLY A 77 -4.74 -5.24 6.64
CA GLY A 77 -5.06 -6.60 7.08
C GLY A 77 -3.84 -7.50 7.23
N PHE A 78 -4.10 -8.80 7.34
CA PHE A 78 -3.10 -9.85 7.48
C PHE A 78 -3.23 -10.84 6.34
N ARG A 79 -2.09 -11.20 5.75
CA ARG A 79 -1.93 -12.14 4.66
C ARG A 79 -1.65 -13.53 5.22
N TYR A 80 -2.39 -14.51 4.71
CA TYR A 80 -2.27 -15.92 5.07
C TYR A 80 -1.90 -16.74 3.82
N LEU A 81 -1.06 -17.74 4.01
CA LEU A 81 -0.61 -18.67 2.96
C LEU A 81 -1.47 -19.92 2.94
N LEU A 82 -1.74 -20.45 1.75
CA LEU A 82 -2.46 -21.70 1.54
C LEU A 82 -1.54 -22.84 1.05
N PRO A 83 -1.77 -24.09 1.52
CA PRO A 83 -2.69 -24.46 2.59
C PRO A 83 -2.24 -23.88 3.94
N GLU A 84 -3.20 -23.45 4.76
CA GLU A 84 -2.96 -22.74 6.04
C GLU A 84 -1.95 -23.49 6.91
N ARG A 85 -0.77 -22.90 7.11
CA ARG A 85 0.23 -23.34 8.10
C ARG A 85 0.54 -22.28 9.15
N ASP A 86 0.07 -21.06 8.93
CA ASP A 86 0.43 -19.88 9.71
C ASP A 86 -0.81 -19.37 10.46
N GLU A 87 -0.79 -19.53 11.78
CA GLU A 87 -1.92 -19.17 12.66
C GLU A 87 -2.05 -17.65 12.87
N HIS A 88 -1.02 -16.87 12.55
CA HIS A 88 -0.98 -15.45 12.89
C HIS A 88 -1.03 -14.53 11.68
N GLY A 89 -0.56 -14.99 10.52
CA GLY A 89 -0.54 -14.21 9.29
C GLY A 89 0.43 -13.03 9.36
N GLU A 90 0.92 -12.60 8.20
CA GLU A 90 1.85 -11.47 8.11
C GLU A 90 1.09 -10.18 7.76
N ARG A 91 1.61 -9.01 8.16
CA ARG A 91 0.97 -7.75 7.76
C ARG A 91 0.93 -7.64 6.23
N ALA A 92 -0.27 -7.52 5.68
CA ALA A 92 -0.46 -7.31 4.26
C ALA A 92 -0.15 -5.85 3.89
N THR A 93 0.48 -5.66 2.74
CA THR A 93 0.54 -4.38 2.04
C THR A 93 -0.84 -4.03 1.46
N PHE A 94 -1.08 -2.75 1.19
CA PHE A 94 -2.31 -2.32 0.53
C PHE A 94 -2.50 -3.00 -0.85
N SER A 95 -1.42 -3.22 -1.59
CA SER A 95 -1.45 -3.91 -2.89
C SER A 95 -1.92 -5.37 -2.78
N GLU A 96 -1.48 -6.09 -1.76
CA GLU A 96 -1.89 -7.48 -1.48
C GLU A 96 -3.36 -7.55 -1.07
N MET A 97 -3.80 -6.62 -0.22
CA MET A 97 -5.21 -6.48 0.11
C MET A 97 -6.03 -6.23 -1.16
N CYS A 98 -5.62 -5.31 -2.04
CA CYS A 98 -6.32 -5.06 -3.30
C CYS A 98 -6.44 -6.32 -4.16
N ARG A 99 -5.36 -7.11 -4.29
CA ARG A 99 -5.37 -8.37 -5.05
C ARG A 99 -6.36 -9.38 -4.48
N SER A 100 -6.31 -9.62 -3.17
CA SER A 100 -7.22 -10.52 -2.47
C SER A 100 -8.69 -10.09 -2.63
N TYR A 101 -9.02 -8.83 -2.33
CA TYR A 101 -10.40 -8.32 -2.40
C TYR A 101 -10.92 -8.07 -3.83
N ALA A 102 -10.05 -8.05 -4.84
CA ALA A 102 -10.44 -7.98 -6.24
C ALA A 102 -10.72 -9.37 -6.85
N SER A 103 -10.21 -10.44 -6.25
CA SER A 103 -10.48 -11.81 -6.67
C SER A 103 -11.91 -12.25 -6.29
N SER A 104 -12.48 -13.19 -7.05
CA SER A 104 -13.86 -13.67 -6.85
C SER A 104 -14.05 -14.45 -5.55
N ASN A 105 -13.01 -15.11 -5.04
CA ASN A 105 -13.04 -15.95 -3.84
C ASN A 105 -12.12 -15.45 -2.72
N GLY A 106 -11.52 -14.26 -2.85
CA GLY A 106 -10.56 -13.73 -1.88
C GLY A 106 -9.13 -14.26 -2.04
N ILE A 107 -8.89 -15.21 -2.92
CA ILE A 107 -7.60 -15.89 -3.09
C ILE A 107 -6.87 -15.33 -4.32
N TYR A 108 -5.60 -15.00 -4.15
CA TYR A 108 -4.69 -14.64 -5.24
C TYR A 108 -3.40 -15.46 -5.14
N PHE A 109 -2.73 -15.68 -6.26
CA PHE A 109 -1.42 -16.33 -6.25
C PHE A 109 -0.33 -15.29 -6.01
N ASP A 110 0.49 -15.47 -4.96
CA ASP A 110 1.67 -14.66 -4.74
C ASP A 110 2.89 -15.37 -5.37
N GLU A 111 3.35 -14.84 -6.51
CA GLU A 111 4.46 -15.45 -7.24
C GLU A 111 5.80 -15.38 -6.51
N ALA A 112 6.00 -14.42 -5.60
CA ALA A 112 7.25 -14.31 -4.85
C ALA A 112 7.38 -15.42 -3.82
N LEU A 113 6.26 -15.82 -3.22
CA LEU A 113 6.19 -16.95 -2.30
C LEU A 113 5.94 -18.28 -3.02
N GLY A 114 5.37 -18.26 -4.24
CA GLY A 114 4.96 -19.46 -4.95
C GLY A 114 3.73 -20.13 -4.33
N HIS A 115 2.90 -19.37 -3.62
CA HIS A 115 1.76 -19.87 -2.84
C HIS A 115 0.48 -19.07 -3.12
N ASN A 116 -0.66 -19.75 -3.02
CA ASN A 116 -1.94 -19.05 -2.94
C ASN A 116 -2.03 -18.33 -1.60
N CYS A 117 -2.53 -17.10 -1.63
CA CYS A 117 -2.63 -16.22 -0.48
C CYS A 117 -4.03 -15.62 -0.40
N TYR A 118 -4.45 -15.25 0.79
CA TYR A 118 -5.62 -14.39 1.00
C TYR A 118 -5.34 -13.37 2.09
N VAL A 119 -6.13 -12.30 2.14
CA VAL A 119 -6.01 -11.24 3.16
C VAL A 119 -7.31 -11.16 3.97
N GLN A 120 -7.17 -11.11 5.29
CA GLN A 120 -8.27 -10.89 6.22
C GLN A 120 -8.02 -9.70 7.15
N ASN A 121 -9.05 -9.29 7.87
CA ASN A 121 -9.00 -8.26 8.93
C ASN A 121 -8.49 -6.89 8.44
N ALA A 122 -8.74 -6.55 7.17
CA ALA A 122 -8.48 -5.21 6.65
C ALA A 122 -9.35 -4.18 7.39
N SER A 123 -8.76 -3.04 7.75
CA SER A 123 -9.51 -1.97 8.40
C SER A 123 -10.57 -1.36 7.46
N LEU A 124 -11.66 -0.84 8.04
CA LEU A 124 -12.68 -0.11 7.28
C LEU A 124 -12.07 1.09 6.50
N GLU A 125 -11.04 1.72 7.06
CA GLU A 125 -10.27 2.79 6.40
C GLU A 125 -9.62 2.28 5.11
N ALA A 126 -8.91 1.16 5.16
CA ALA A 126 -8.29 0.55 3.98
C ALA A 126 -9.32 0.14 2.92
N LEU A 127 -10.43 -0.48 3.33
CA LEU A 127 -11.49 -0.90 2.41
C LEU A 127 -12.16 0.29 1.71
N ASN A 128 -12.37 1.39 2.43
CA ASN A 128 -12.92 2.62 1.84
C ASN A 128 -11.94 3.26 0.85
N LEU A 129 -10.65 3.30 1.19
CA LEU A 129 -9.60 3.77 0.26
C LEU A 129 -9.54 2.91 -1.00
N PHE A 130 -9.60 1.59 -0.87
CA PHE A 130 -9.64 0.68 -2.01
C PHE A 130 -10.82 0.95 -2.94
N ARG A 131 -12.04 1.05 -2.39
CA ARG A 131 -13.24 1.36 -3.20
C ARG A 131 -13.12 2.70 -3.92
N ASN A 132 -12.62 3.73 -3.22
CA ASN A 132 -12.45 5.07 -3.77
C ASN A 132 -11.41 5.10 -4.89
N PHE A 133 -10.24 4.49 -4.67
CA PHE A 133 -9.18 4.45 -5.67
C PHE A 133 -9.52 3.56 -6.86
N LYS A 134 -10.24 2.45 -6.63
CA LYS A 134 -10.77 1.60 -7.71
C LYS A 134 -11.75 2.38 -8.58
N LYS A 135 -12.71 3.09 -7.97
CA LYS A 135 -13.69 3.93 -8.68
C LYS A 135 -13.01 5.06 -9.47
N ALA A 136 -11.95 5.64 -8.93
CA ALA A 136 -11.18 6.71 -9.57
C ALA A 136 -10.12 6.22 -10.56
N GLY A 137 -9.93 4.90 -10.74
CA GLY A 137 -8.91 4.33 -11.62
C GLY A 137 -7.46 4.57 -11.18
N ARG A 138 -7.22 4.87 -9.88
CA ARG A 138 -5.93 5.32 -9.32
C ARG A 138 -4.96 4.21 -8.91
N LEU A 139 -5.43 2.96 -8.85
CA LEU A 139 -4.67 1.82 -8.33
C LEU A 139 -3.44 1.47 -9.17
N GLU A 140 -3.57 1.56 -10.50
CA GLU A 140 -2.52 1.19 -11.47
C GLU A 140 -2.12 2.37 -12.38
N THR A 141 -2.55 3.61 -12.07
CA THR A 141 -2.25 4.73 -12.96
C THR A 141 -0.74 4.96 -13.02
N PRO A 142 -0.14 4.99 -14.23
CA PRO A 142 1.25 5.39 -14.37
C PRO A 142 1.39 6.83 -13.92
N LEU A 143 2.42 7.11 -13.12
CA LEU A 143 2.79 8.47 -12.74
C LEU A 143 3.04 9.26 -14.02
N LYS A 144 2.25 10.30 -14.27
CA LYS A 144 2.50 11.22 -15.39
C LYS A 144 3.88 11.86 -15.15
N LYS A 145 4.79 11.63 -16.11
CA LYS A 145 6.12 12.25 -16.13
C LYS A 145 6.02 13.77 -16.26
#